data_AF-A0A8T5B571-F1
#
_entry.id   AF-A0A8T5B571-F1
#
_cell.length_a   1.000
_cell.length_b   1.000
_cell.length_c   1.000
_cell.angle_alpha   90.00
_cell.angle_beta   90.00
_cell.angle_gamma   90.00
#
_symmetry.space_group_name_H-M   'P 1'
#
loop_
_entity.id
_entity.type
_entity.pdbx_description
1 polymer ?
#
loop_
_entity_poly.entity_id
_entity_poly.type
_entity_poly.pdbx_seq_one_letter_code
_entity_poly.pdbx_strand_id
1 'polypeptide(L)'
;MAITSLLDIDLRSIIEGIERTCKIVLPRKIIEAYLDPRAEILHIRFSEPRRVESGEPLPLKALITLFRDEDTNEITAIEILNPEELLNELNL
;
A
#
# COMPACT_ATOMS: atom_id res chain seq x y z
N MET A 1 -2.28 -17.40 -4.30
CA MET A 1 -1.60 -18.38 -3.42
C MET A 1 -1.71 -17.75 -2.06
N ALA A 2 -2.30 -18.43 -1.06
CA ALA A 2 -2.71 -17.80 0.19
C ALA A 2 -1.57 -16.98 0.82
N ILE A 3 -1.71 -15.64 0.87
CA ILE A 3 -0.76 -14.78 1.59
C ILE A 3 -1.01 -14.93 3.08
N THR A 4 -0.08 -15.57 3.78
CA THR A 4 -0.22 -15.88 5.21
C THR A 4 0.79 -15.14 6.09
N SER A 5 1.86 -14.64 5.48
CA SER A 5 2.97 -13.96 6.14
C SER A 5 3.43 -12.76 5.31
N LEU A 6 3.93 -11.72 5.99
CA LEU A 6 4.65 -10.63 5.32
C LEU A 6 5.89 -11.12 4.54
N LEU A 7 6.46 -12.26 4.92
CA LEU A 7 7.59 -12.87 4.20
C LEU A 7 7.18 -13.46 2.84
N ASP A 8 5.89 -13.71 2.63
CA ASP A 8 5.36 -14.17 1.35
C ASP A 8 5.25 -13.02 0.34
N ILE A 9 5.51 -11.78 0.78
CA ILE A 9 5.28 -10.56 0.02
C ILE A 9 6.60 -9.81 -0.20
N ASP A 10 6.92 -9.54 -1.47
CA ASP A 10 7.95 -8.57 -1.80
C ASP A 10 7.36 -7.14 -1.82
N LEU A 11 7.45 -6.46 -0.68
CA LEU A 11 6.96 -5.08 -0.52
C LEU A 11 7.60 -4.10 -1.52
N ARG A 12 8.87 -4.32 -1.90
CA ARG A 12 9.55 -3.46 -2.88
C ARG A 12 8.88 -3.59 -4.24
N SER A 13 8.67 -4.82 -4.69
CA SER A 13 8.04 -5.11 -5.98
C SER A 13 6.60 -4.58 -6.04
N ILE A 14 5.83 -4.69 -4.95
CA ILE A 14 4.49 -4.09 -4.85
C ILE A 14 4.54 -2.57 -5.04
N ILE A 15 5.40 -1.88 -4.27
CA ILE A 15 5.50 -0.41 -4.33
C ILE A 15 5.89 0.04 -5.74
N GLU A 16 6.91 -0.59 -6.34
CA GLU A 16 7.35 -0.28 -7.71
C GLU A 16 6.26 -0.59 -8.76
N GLY A 17 5.48 -1.65 -8.56
CA GLY A 17 4.34 -2.00 -9.41
C GLY A 17 3.22 -0.96 -9.34
N ILE A 18 2.83 -0.52 -8.14
CA ILE A 18 1.82 0.53 -7.94
C ILE A 18 2.27 1.84 -8.61
N GLU A 19 3.51 2.28 -8.38
CA GLU A 19 4.05 3.50 -9.00
C GLU A 19 3.98 3.45 -10.53
N ARG A 20 4.39 2.32 -11.12
CA ARG A 20 4.38 2.12 -12.57
C ARG A 20 2.97 2.21 -13.16
N THR A 21 2.00 1.58 -12.50
CA THR A 21 0.62 1.48 -12.99
C THR A 21 -0.15 2.77 -12.75
N CYS A 22 -0.05 3.35 -11.55
CA CYS A 22 -0.77 4.56 -11.17
C CYS A 22 -0.05 5.86 -11.56
N LYS A 23 1.19 5.79 -12.06
CA LYS A 23 2.02 6.97 -12.41
C LYS A 23 2.24 7.93 -11.24
N ILE A 24 2.42 7.37 -10.04
CA ILE A 24 2.74 8.10 -8.81
C ILE A 24 4.15 7.76 -8.35
N VAL A 25 4.68 8.53 -7.40
CA VAL A 25 5.94 8.25 -6.71
C VAL A 25 5.63 7.96 -5.24
N LEU A 26 6.00 6.78 -4.77
CA LEU A 26 5.82 6.34 -3.39
C LEU A 26 7.13 6.46 -2.61
N PRO A 27 7.08 6.76 -1.30
CA PRO A 27 8.28 6.80 -0.47
C PRO A 27 8.99 5.44 -0.42
N ARG A 28 10.33 5.44 -0.35
CA ARG A 28 11.14 4.22 -0.26
C ARG A 28 11.43 3.76 1.16
N LYS A 29 11.24 4.64 2.14
CA LYS A 29 11.40 4.32 3.55
C LYS A 29 10.06 3.79 4.07
N ILE A 30 10.04 2.53 4.50
CA ILE A 30 8.92 1.94 5.23
C ILE A 30 9.28 1.98 6.71
N ILE A 31 8.41 2.54 7.55
CA ILE A 31 8.59 2.57 9.01
C ILE A 31 7.78 1.48 9.71
N GLU A 32 6.69 1.02 9.08
CA GLU A 32 5.85 -0.05 9.59
C GLU A 32 5.18 -0.79 8.42
N ALA A 33 5.05 -2.10 8.53
CA ALA A 33 4.22 -2.92 7.66
C ALA A 33 3.46 -3.93 8.51
N TYR A 34 2.17 -4.07 8.24
CA TYR A 34 1.27 -4.95 8.98
C TYR A 34 0.39 -5.73 8.00
N LEU A 35 0.32 -7.05 8.20
CA LEU A 35 -0.56 -7.93 7.44
C LEU A 35 -1.58 -8.53 8.40
N ASP A 36 -2.86 -8.34 8.10
CA ASP A 36 -3.95 -9.10 8.68
C ASP A 36 -4.43 -10.15 7.66
N PRO A 37 -3.99 -11.42 7.79
CA PRO A 37 -4.38 -12.47 6.85
C PRO A 37 -5.84 -12.91 7.00
N ARG A 38 -6.53 -12.53 8.09
CA ARG A 38 -7.95 -12.87 8.28
C ARG A 38 -8.86 -11.84 7.65
N ALA A 39 -8.49 -10.57 7.77
CA ALA A 39 -9.17 -9.46 7.11
C ALA A 39 -8.70 -9.25 5.66
N GLU A 40 -7.64 -9.95 5.24
CA GLU A 40 -6.98 -9.80 3.94
C GLU A 40 -6.54 -8.35 3.70
N ILE A 41 -5.87 -7.75 4.70
CA ILE A 41 -5.43 -6.35 4.64
C ILE A 41 -3.91 -6.29 4.79
N LEU A 42 -3.26 -5.58 3.87
CA LEU A 42 -1.86 -5.18 3.99
C LEU A 42 -1.78 -3.67 4.16
N HIS A 43 -1.24 -3.22 5.28
CA HIS A 43 -0.97 -1.82 5.57
C HIS A 43 0.55 -1.56 5.52
N ILE A 44 0.96 -0.53 4.78
CA ILE A 44 2.37 -0.11 4.66
C ILE A 44 2.46 1.37 5.00
N ARG A 45 3.20 1.71 6.05
CA ARG A 45 3.41 3.08 6.51
C ARG A 45 4.81 3.57 6.15
N PHE A 46 4.88 4.74 5.56
CA PHE A 46 6.10 5.43 5.16
C PHE A 46 6.54 6.51 6.17
N SER A 47 5.58 7.14 6.83
CA SER A 47 5.77 8.16 7.86
C SER A 47 4.57 8.24 8.80
N GLU A 48 4.79 8.82 9.98
CA GLU A 48 3.70 9.23 10.88
C GLU A 48 3.05 10.52 10.36
N PRO A 49 1.71 10.62 10.32
CA PRO A 49 1.06 11.88 9.99
C PRO A 49 1.31 12.90 11.10
N ARG A 50 1.36 14.18 10.74
CA ARG A 50 1.47 15.27 11.70
C ARG A 50 0.14 15.52 12.40
N ARG A 51 -0.98 15.32 11.69
CA ARG A 51 -2.34 15.47 12.24
C ARG A 51 -3.31 14.44 11.67
N VAL A 52 -4.02 14.79 10.61
CA VAL A 52 -5.10 14.00 10.00
C VAL A 52 -4.60 13.47 8.66
N GLU A 53 -4.98 12.23 8.36
CA GLU A 53 -4.76 11.62 7.05
C GLU A 53 -6.05 11.69 6.24
N SER A 54 -5.93 12.09 4.97
CA SER A 54 -6.98 11.89 3.97
C SER A 54 -6.66 10.65 3.15
N GLY A 55 -7.64 9.76 3.00
CA GLY A 55 -7.54 8.54 2.20
C GLY A 55 -8.18 8.72 0.83
N GLU A 56 -7.43 8.41 -0.23
CA GLU A 56 -7.89 8.47 -1.62
C GLU A 56 -7.72 7.10 -2.30
N PRO A 57 -8.73 6.62 -3.04
CA PRO A 57 -8.60 5.35 -3.77
C PRO A 57 -7.64 5.50 -4.95
N LEU A 58 -6.80 4.50 -5.19
CA LEU A 58 -6.01 4.40 -6.41
C LEU A 58 -6.84 3.83 -7.57
N PRO A 59 -6.55 4.20 -8.83
CA PRO A 59 -7.28 3.72 -10.01
C PRO A 59 -6.83 2.30 -10.42
N LEU A 60 -6.93 1.35 -9.50
CA LEU A 60 -6.64 -0.07 -9.69
C LEU A 60 -7.90 -0.89 -9.47
N LYS A 61 -7.92 -2.13 -9.98
CA LYS A 61 -9.02 -3.07 -9.72
C LYS A 61 -8.98 -3.54 -8.26
N ALA A 62 -7.78 -3.81 -7.75
CA ALA A 62 -7.56 -4.00 -6.32
C ALA A 62 -7.90 -2.71 -5.55
N LEU A 63 -8.61 -2.86 -4.43
CA LEU A 63 -9.01 -1.73 -3.59
C LEU A 63 -7.80 -1.27 -2.76
N ILE A 64 -7.23 -0.14 -3.16
CA ILE A 64 -6.06 0.45 -2.50
C ILE A 64 -6.39 1.88 -2.11
N THR A 65 -6.16 2.18 -0.84
CA THR A 65 -6.27 3.54 -0.30
C THR A 65 -4.88 4.11 -0.10
N LEU A 66 -4.60 5.26 -0.74
CA LEU A 66 -3.43 6.08 -0.53
C LEU A 66 -3.73 7.11 0.55
N PHE A 67 -2.94 7.13 1.62
CA PHE A 67 -3.09 8.11 2.69
C PHE A 67 -2.07 9.24 2.52
N ARG A 68 -2.56 10.47 2.71
CA ARG A 68 -1.74 11.68 2.73
C ARG A 68 -2.00 12.48 3.99
N ASP A 69 -0.95 13.05 4.55
CA ASP A 69 -1.07 14.07 5.58
C ASP A 69 -1.72 15.33 4.98
N GLU A 70 -2.82 15.81 5.59
CA GLU A 70 -3.60 16.93 5.03
C GLU A 70 -2.83 18.26 4.99
N ASP A 71 -1.91 18.49 5.93
CA ASP A 71 -1.18 19.76 6.05
C ASP A 71 -0.03 19.84 5.03
N THR A 72 0.65 18.72 4.78
CA THR A 72 1.86 18.66 3.95
C THR A 72 1.63 18.03 2.57
N ASN A 73 0.51 17.33 2.39
CA ASN A 73 0.20 16.53 1.22
C ASN A 73 1.20 15.38 0.95
N GLU A 74 2.06 15.07 1.92
CA GLU A 74 3.02 13.96 1.84
C GLU A 74 2.29 12.62 1.97
N ILE A 75 2.74 11.62 1.20
CA ILE A 75 2.21 10.26 1.28
C ILE A 75 2.72 9.62 2.57
N THR A 76 1.80 9.19 3.43
CA THR A 76 2.12 8.64 4.75
C THR A 76 1.93 7.12 4.81
N ALA A 77 0.95 6.58 4.08
CA ALA A 77 0.68 5.15 4.05
C ALA A 77 -0.06 4.70 2.78
N ILE A 78 -0.08 3.39 2.57
CA ILE A 78 -1.02 2.69 1.67
C ILE A 78 -1.68 1.55 2.43
N GLU A 79 -2.97 1.36 2.20
CA GLU A 79 -3.72 0.17 2.63
C GLU A 79 -4.21 -0.56 1.39
N ILE A 80 -3.94 -1.86 1.34
CA ILE A 80 -4.33 -2.74 0.25
C ILE A 80 -5.31 -3.77 0.83
N LEU A 81 -6.54 -3.75 0.33
CA LEU A 81 -7.48 -4.83 0.57
C LEU A 81 -7.26 -5.93 -0.47
N ASN A 82 -7.28 -7.18 0.00
CA ASN A 82 -6.97 -8.36 -0.79
C ASN A 82 -5.63 -8.23 -1.56
N PRO A 83 -4.48 -8.34 -0.88
CA PRO A 83 -3.17 -8.21 -1.52
C PRO A 83 -2.91 -9.23 -2.65
N GLU A 84 -3.59 -10.38 -2.65
CA GLU A 84 -3.51 -11.33 -3.77
C GLU A 84 -4.11 -10.78 -5.05
N GLU A 85 -5.21 -10.03 -4.98
CA GLU A 85 -5.80 -9.38 -6.16
C GLU A 85 -4.81 -8.36 -6.76
N LEU A 86 -4.12 -7.60 -5.90
CA LEU A 86 -3.09 -6.66 -6.33
C LEU A 86 -1.92 -7.36 -7.01
N LEU A 87 -1.38 -8.43 -6.42
CA LEU A 87 -0.25 -9.17 -7.03
C LEU A 87 -0.63 -9.69 -8.43
N ASN A 88 -1.83 -10.26 -8.56
CA ASN A 88 -2.35 -10.72 -9.84
C ASN A 88 -2.49 -9.57 -10.86
N GLU A 89 -3.00 -8.41 -10.44
CA GLU A 89 -3.13 -7.22 -11.30
C GLU A 89 -1.76 -6.67 -11.73
N LEU A 90 -0.76 -6.73 -10.85
CA LEU A 90 0.61 -6.28 -11.12
C LEU A 90 1.47 -7.31 -11.89
N ASN A 91 0.98 -8.54 -12.06
CA ASN A 91 1.71 -9.69 -12.61
C ASN A 91 2.98 -10.02 -11.81
N LEU A 92 2.85 -10.06 -10.48
CA LEU A 92 3.91 -10.41 -9.52
C LEU A 92 3.70 -11.80 -8.91
#